data_AF-A0A9P3BYX0-F1
#
_entry.id   AF-A0A9P3BYX0-F1
#
_cell.length_a   1.000
_cell.length_b   1.000
_cell.length_c   1.000
_cell.angle_alpha   90.00
_cell.angle_beta   90.00
_cell.angle_gamma   90.00
#
_symmetry.space_group_name_H-M   'P 1'
#
loop_
_entity.id
_entity.type
_entity.pdbx_description
1 polymer ?
#
loop_
_entity_poly.entity_id
_entity_poly.type
_entity_poly.pdbx_seq_one_letter_code
_entity_poly.pdbx_strand_id
1 'polypeptide(L)'
;MKLFHDNGDPGFTKKGRDLNRFRCELNAYRNLHSFGVCERGFVPYYYGYIDRLDPIKFHPHLTHFANDLHNPRGILLEYLQETEELNCVNYLDCRFQIAIHGLREIHDALIQHRDVYPKNILIARERVVWIDFDVAVTFPDKESMDLQAEEYCQYEIKLLESFGELL
;
A
#
# COMPACT_ATOMS: atom_id res chain seq x y z
N MET A 1 3.98 -9.07 8.91
CA MET A 1 5.21 -8.33 8.54
C MET A 1 5.45 -8.52 7.05
N LYS A 2 5.65 -7.42 6.32
CA LYS A 2 6.06 -7.45 4.90
C LYS A 2 7.55 -7.20 4.83
N LEU A 3 8.29 -8.08 4.15
CA LEU A 3 9.75 -7.98 4.01
C LEU A 3 10.12 -7.58 2.58
N PHE A 4 11.19 -6.83 2.46
CA PHE A 4 11.69 -6.31 1.19
C PHE A 4 13.16 -6.69 1.03
N HIS A 5 13.50 -7.18 -0.15
CA HIS A 5 14.88 -7.40 -0.55
C HIS A 5 15.62 -6.07 -0.63
N ASP A 6 16.86 -6.02 -0.11
CA ASP A 6 17.71 -4.83 -0.17
C ASP A 6 18.93 -5.11 -1.05
N ASN A 7 18.80 -4.76 -2.34
CA ASN A 7 19.85 -4.87 -3.34
C ASN A 7 20.53 -3.52 -3.65
N GLY A 8 20.41 -2.55 -2.73
CA GLY A 8 20.85 -1.16 -2.94
C GLY A 8 19.74 -0.22 -3.40
N ASP A 9 20.05 1.07 -3.54
CA ASP A 9 19.06 2.09 -3.94
C ASP A 9 18.87 2.09 -5.47
N PRO A 10 17.68 1.72 -5.99
CA PRO A 10 17.40 1.81 -7.42
C PRO A 10 17.23 3.26 -7.91
N GLY A 11 17.17 4.24 -7.00
CA GLY A 11 17.04 5.65 -7.31
C GLY A 11 15.63 6.05 -7.72
N PHE A 12 15.53 7.00 -8.65
CA PHE A 12 14.28 7.61 -9.10
C PHE A 12 14.11 7.49 -10.61
N THR A 13 12.87 7.45 -11.07
CA THR A 13 12.54 7.62 -12.48
C THR A 13 12.90 9.03 -12.96
N LYS A 14 12.97 9.23 -14.28
CA LYS A 14 13.15 10.57 -14.89
C LYS A 14 12.09 11.60 -14.48
N LYS A 15 10.90 11.13 -14.06
CA LYS A 15 9.79 11.96 -13.58
C LYS A 15 9.77 12.09 -12.05
N GLY A 16 10.85 11.73 -11.36
CA GLY A 16 10.98 11.90 -9.91
C GLY A 16 10.29 10.83 -9.04
N ARG A 17 9.58 9.86 -9.64
CA ARG A 17 9.02 8.72 -8.87
C ARG A 17 10.12 7.86 -8.30
N ASP A 18 10.03 7.57 -7.01
CA ASP A 18 10.89 6.64 -6.30
C ASP A 18 10.76 5.19 -6.83
N LEU A 19 11.87 4.49 -7.00
CA LEU A 19 11.91 3.10 -7.43
C LEU A 19 12.14 2.13 -6.26
N ASN A 20 12.42 2.65 -5.06
CA ASN A 20 12.64 1.84 -3.88
C ASN A 20 11.30 1.45 -3.25
N ARG A 21 10.88 0.21 -3.50
CA ARG A 21 9.59 -0.35 -3.02
C ARG A 21 9.40 -0.26 -1.51
N PHE A 22 10.46 -0.51 -0.74
CA PHE A 22 10.41 -0.36 0.71
C PHE A 22 10.18 1.09 1.12
N ARG A 23 10.87 2.04 0.48
CA ARG A 23 10.72 3.48 0.75
C ARG A 23 9.32 3.99 0.36
N CYS A 24 8.80 3.55 -0.78
CA CYS A 24 7.41 3.81 -1.20
C CYS A 24 6.40 3.32 -0.14
N GLU A 25 6.44 2.04 0.22
CA GLU A 25 5.49 1.47 1.18
C GLU A 25 5.62 2.11 2.57
N LEU A 26 6.85 2.32 3.05
CA LEU A 26 7.11 2.92 4.35
C LEU A 26 6.59 4.36 4.43
N ASN A 27 6.82 5.16 3.39
CA ASN A 27 6.34 6.54 3.36
C ASN A 27 4.81 6.60 3.29
N ALA A 28 4.19 5.70 2.52
CA ALA A 28 2.74 5.57 2.48
C ALA A 28 2.17 5.26 3.87
N TYR A 29 2.64 4.21 4.56
CA TYR A 29 2.13 3.88 5.90
C TYR A 29 2.41 4.95 6.95
N ARG A 30 3.50 5.71 6.83
CA ARG A 30 3.76 6.87 7.70
C ARG A 30 2.69 7.95 7.53
N ASN A 31 2.35 8.31 6.29
CA ASN A 31 1.27 9.26 6.03
C ASN A 31 -0.09 8.69 6.45
N LEU A 32 -0.41 7.45 6.09
CA LEU A 32 -1.68 6.81 6.48
C LEU A 32 -1.88 6.82 7.99
N HIS A 33 -0.82 6.54 8.75
CA HIS A 33 -0.84 6.62 10.21
C HIS A 33 -0.99 8.07 10.71
N SER A 34 -0.24 9.04 10.16
CA SER A 34 -0.33 10.43 10.63
C SER A 34 -1.66 11.10 10.32
N PHE A 35 -2.33 10.71 9.24
CA PHE A 35 -3.66 11.19 8.84
C PHE A 35 -4.82 10.36 9.44
N GLY A 36 -4.52 9.36 10.27
CA GLY A 36 -5.51 8.56 11.00
C GLY A 36 -6.25 7.52 10.14
N VAL A 37 -5.77 7.22 8.93
CA VAL A 37 -6.42 6.30 7.98
C VAL A 37 -6.36 4.86 8.50
N CYS A 38 -5.26 4.51 9.18
CA CYS A 38 -5.06 3.24 9.87
C CYS A 38 -6.15 3.00 10.93
N GLU A 39 -6.44 4.02 11.76
CA GLU A 39 -7.43 3.98 12.84
C GLU A 39 -8.86 3.86 12.32
N ARG A 40 -9.14 4.45 11.16
CA ARG A 40 -10.43 4.32 10.47
C ARG A 40 -10.61 2.96 9.80
N GLY A 41 -9.55 2.17 9.69
CA GLY A 41 -9.59 0.77 9.25
C GLY A 41 -9.64 0.58 7.73
N PHE A 42 -9.36 1.60 6.93
CA PHE A 42 -9.30 1.48 5.46
C PHE A 42 -8.01 0.80 4.98
N VAL A 43 -6.99 0.73 5.84
CA VAL A 43 -5.69 0.11 5.59
C VAL A 43 -5.29 -0.69 6.85
N PRO A 44 -4.35 -1.64 6.76
CA PRO A 44 -3.82 -2.32 7.94
C PRO A 44 -3.19 -1.32 8.92
N TYR A 45 -3.37 -1.54 10.21
CA TYR A 45 -2.70 -0.72 11.21
C TYR A 45 -1.16 -0.82 11.09
N TYR A 46 -0.46 0.30 11.09
CA TYR A 46 1.00 0.36 11.01
C TYR A 46 1.63 0.38 12.42
N TYR A 47 2.44 -0.64 12.73
CA TYR A 47 3.13 -0.75 14.03
C TYR A 47 4.57 -0.24 14.03
N GLY A 48 5.18 -0.07 12.85
CA GLY A 48 6.57 0.32 12.73
C GLY A 48 7.32 -0.40 11.62
N TYR A 49 8.64 -0.23 11.60
CA TYR A 49 9.52 -0.88 10.64
C TYR A 49 10.77 -1.44 11.32
N ILE A 50 11.38 -2.43 10.69
CA ILE A 50 12.65 -3.02 11.08
C ILE A 50 13.65 -2.72 9.98
N ASP A 51 14.71 -2.00 10.34
CA ASP A 51 15.85 -1.79 9.46
C ASP A 51 16.84 -2.96 9.62
N ARG A 52 17.22 -3.59 8.50
CA ARG A 52 18.25 -4.64 8.43
C ARG A 52 18.01 -5.83 9.37
N LEU A 53 16.93 -6.55 9.15
CA LEU A 53 16.60 -7.77 9.86
C LEU A 53 17.59 -8.89 9.51
N ASP A 54 18.19 -9.53 10.52
CA ASP A 54 19.11 -10.66 10.35
C ASP A 54 18.34 -11.94 9.98
N PRO A 55 18.43 -12.45 8.74
CA PRO A 55 17.64 -13.60 8.29
C PRO A 55 18.00 -14.90 9.01
N ILE A 56 19.25 -15.02 9.51
CA ILE A 56 19.75 -16.24 10.15
C ILE A 56 18.99 -16.53 11.44
N LYS A 57 18.60 -15.48 12.18
CA LYS A 57 17.83 -15.60 13.42
C LYS A 57 16.41 -16.13 13.23
N PHE A 58 15.91 -16.13 12.00
CA PHE A 58 14.56 -16.58 11.64
C PHE A 58 14.59 -17.84 10.76
N HIS A 59 15.67 -18.62 10.84
CA HIS A 59 15.78 -19.89 10.14
C HIS A 59 14.64 -20.84 10.60
N PRO A 60 13.94 -21.54 9.68
CA PRO A 60 14.20 -21.62 8.23
C PRO A 60 13.45 -20.60 7.36
N HIS A 61 12.56 -19.79 7.93
CA HIS A 61 11.54 -19.04 7.19
C HIS A 61 12.10 -17.91 6.30
N LEU A 62 13.25 -17.32 6.65
CA LEU A 62 13.82 -16.17 5.93
C LEU A 62 15.08 -16.50 5.11
N THR A 63 15.32 -17.79 4.85
CA THR A 63 16.51 -18.26 4.11
C THR A 63 16.64 -17.68 2.71
N HIS A 64 15.54 -17.28 2.07
CA HIS A 64 15.55 -16.65 0.74
C HIS A 64 16.14 -15.23 0.74
N PHE A 65 16.24 -14.56 1.88
CA PHE A 65 16.92 -13.26 2.02
C PHE A 65 18.42 -13.39 2.34
N ALA A 66 18.92 -14.61 2.58
CA ALA A 66 20.30 -14.82 3.01
C ALA A 66 21.35 -14.41 1.96
N ASN A 67 20.94 -14.33 0.68
CA ASN A 67 21.81 -14.01 -0.45
C ASN A 67 21.66 -12.55 -0.93
N ASP A 68 20.85 -11.72 -0.25
CA ASP A 68 20.71 -10.31 -0.60
C ASP A 68 22.02 -9.55 -0.35
N LEU A 69 22.24 -8.46 -1.10
CA LEU A 69 23.40 -7.59 -0.90
C LEU A 69 23.41 -6.97 0.50
N HIS A 70 22.23 -6.66 1.03
CA HIS A 70 22.01 -6.12 2.36
C HIS A 70 20.90 -6.89 3.07
N ASN A 71 20.97 -6.95 4.40
CA ASN A 71 19.89 -7.53 5.20
C ASN A 71 18.53 -6.88 4.85
N PRO A 72 17.46 -7.69 4.75
CA PRO A 72 16.15 -7.21 4.35
C PRO A 72 15.59 -6.20 5.35
N ARG A 73 14.67 -5.37 4.86
CA ARG A 73 13.92 -4.43 5.70
C ARG A 73 12.47 -4.88 5.80
N GLY A 74 11.86 -4.63 6.94
CA GLY A 74 10.52 -5.09 7.25
C GLY A 74 9.59 -3.95 7.64
N ILE A 75 8.32 -4.07 7.27
CA ILE A 75 7.24 -3.22 7.76
C ILE A 75 6.30 -4.10 8.59
N LEU A 76 6.02 -3.66 9.81
CA LEU A 76 5.13 -4.33 10.75
C LEU A 76 3.73 -3.74 10.59
N LEU A 77 2.82 -4.58 10.11
CA LEU A 77 1.43 -4.25 9.84
C LEU A 77 0.50 -5.17 10.63
N GLU A 78 -0.72 -4.72 10.84
CA GLU A 78 -1.84 -5.51 11.32
C GLU A 78 -1.93 -6.83 10.56
N TYR A 79 -2.05 -7.93 11.31
CA TYR A 79 -2.35 -9.21 10.72
C TYR A 79 -3.85 -9.33 10.49
N LEU A 80 -4.24 -9.38 9.22
CA LEU A 80 -5.62 -9.58 8.80
C LEU A 80 -5.92 -11.08 8.74
N GLN A 81 -6.92 -11.53 9.49
CA GLN A 81 -7.37 -12.92 9.48
C GLN A 81 -8.52 -13.09 8.48
N GLU A 82 -8.58 -14.26 7.81
CA GLU A 82 -9.66 -14.63 6.88
C GLU A 82 -9.87 -13.58 5.78
N THR A 83 -8.78 -13.24 5.09
CA THR A 83 -8.81 -12.27 3.99
C THR A 83 -9.04 -12.93 2.64
N GLU A 84 -9.90 -12.32 1.84
CA GLU A 84 -10.05 -12.64 0.43
C GLU A 84 -9.83 -11.38 -0.42
N GLU A 85 -9.17 -11.52 -1.56
CA GLU A 85 -9.10 -10.44 -2.54
C GLU A 85 -10.51 -10.13 -3.09
N LEU A 86 -10.80 -8.86 -3.34
CA LEU A 86 -12.04 -8.46 -3.99
C LEU A 86 -12.10 -9.06 -5.39
N ASN A 87 -13.18 -9.77 -5.68
CA ASN A 87 -13.41 -10.46 -6.96
C ASN A 87 -14.91 -10.53 -7.29
N CYS A 88 -15.26 -11.05 -8.46
CA CYS A 88 -16.65 -11.10 -8.94
C CYS A 88 -17.60 -11.99 -8.11
N VAL A 89 -17.07 -12.85 -7.24
CA VAL A 89 -17.89 -13.73 -6.39
C VAL A 89 -18.22 -13.05 -5.06
N ASN A 90 -17.26 -12.34 -4.45
CA ASN A 90 -17.45 -11.67 -3.15
C ASN A 90 -17.78 -10.17 -3.27
N TYR A 91 -17.94 -9.68 -4.50
CA TYR A 91 -18.39 -8.33 -4.82
C TYR A 91 -19.77 -8.04 -4.24
N LEU A 92 -19.92 -6.86 -3.64
CA LEU A 92 -21.18 -6.25 -3.23
C LEU A 92 -21.07 -4.74 -3.39
N ASP A 93 -22.12 -4.08 -3.89
CA ASP A 93 -22.15 -2.62 -4.08
C ASP A 93 -21.71 -1.86 -2.82
N CYS A 94 -22.19 -2.29 -1.64
CA CYS A 94 -21.84 -1.66 -0.37
C CYS A 94 -20.34 -1.76 -0.05
N ARG A 95 -19.70 -2.91 -0.32
CA ARG A 95 -18.26 -3.11 -0.13
C ARG A 95 -17.46 -2.27 -1.11
N PHE A 96 -17.94 -2.19 -2.34
CA PHE A 96 -17.30 -1.41 -3.38
C PHE A 96 -17.35 0.10 -3.09
N GLN A 97 -18.48 0.62 -2.58
CA GLN A 97 -18.55 2.00 -2.10
C GLN A 97 -17.58 2.28 -0.95
N ILE A 98 -17.37 1.32 -0.04
CA ILE A 98 -16.35 1.43 1.01
C ILE A 98 -14.94 1.43 0.40
N ALA A 99 -14.68 0.62 -0.63
CA ALA A 99 -13.39 0.64 -1.33
C ALA A 99 -13.09 2.00 -1.97
N ILE A 100 -14.07 2.58 -2.68
CA ILE A 100 -13.96 3.94 -3.26
C ILE A 100 -13.71 4.97 -2.16
N HIS A 101 -14.44 4.88 -1.04
CA HIS A 101 -14.24 5.79 0.08
C HIS A 101 -12.84 5.65 0.68
N GLY A 102 -12.35 4.43 0.87
CA GLY A 102 -10.99 4.17 1.34
C GLY A 102 -9.92 4.74 0.40
N LEU A 103 -10.13 4.67 -0.92
CA LEU A 103 -9.21 5.27 -1.88
C LEU A 103 -9.20 6.80 -1.78
N ARG A 104 -10.34 7.44 -1.54
CA ARG A 104 -10.41 8.89 -1.27
C ARG A 104 -9.65 9.26 0.01
N GLU A 105 -9.78 8.47 1.06
CA GLU A 105 -9.03 8.68 2.31
C GLU A 105 -7.51 8.54 2.12
N ILE A 106 -7.09 7.63 1.24
CA ILE A 106 -5.67 7.49 0.84
C ILE A 106 -5.21 8.76 0.09
N HIS A 107 -6.02 9.27 -0.85
CA HIS A 107 -5.72 10.51 -1.57
C HIS A 107 -5.65 11.71 -0.64
N ASP A 108 -6.59 11.84 0.30
CA ASP A 108 -6.61 12.91 1.32
C ASP A 108 -5.42 12.83 2.28
N ALA A 109 -4.85 11.63 2.48
CA ALA A 109 -3.58 11.42 3.18
C ALA A 109 -2.34 11.70 2.31
N LEU A 110 -2.52 12.38 1.18
CA LEU A 110 -1.47 12.81 0.26
C LEU A 110 -0.72 11.65 -0.40
N ILE A 111 -1.45 10.60 -0.80
CA ILE A 111 -0.88 9.40 -1.43
C ILE A 111 -1.63 9.08 -2.73
N GLN A 112 -0.90 8.79 -3.80
CA GLN A 112 -1.41 8.07 -4.97
C GLN A 112 -1.04 6.60 -4.86
N HIS A 113 -2.01 5.69 -4.97
CA HIS A 113 -1.76 4.27 -4.74
C HIS A 113 -0.99 3.61 -5.90
N ARG A 114 -1.31 3.98 -7.14
CA ARG A 114 -0.76 3.54 -8.43
C ARG A 114 -0.98 2.07 -8.82
N ASP A 115 -1.65 1.28 -7.99
CA ASP A 115 -2.02 -0.10 -8.28
C ASP A 115 -3.41 -0.40 -7.71
N VAL A 116 -4.43 0.30 -8.21
CA VAL A 116 -5.82 0.24 -7.69
C VAL A 116 -6.61 -0.99 -8.15
N TYR A 117 -5.92 -2.06 -8.52
CA TYR A 117 -6.56 -3.29 -8.99
C TYR A 117 -7.23 -4.05 -7.83
N PRO A 118 -8.32 -4.79 -8.08
CA PRO A 118 -9.07 -5.49 -7.03
C PRO A 118 -8.25 -6.44 -6.14
N LYS A 119 -7.16 -7.03 -6.65
CA LYS A 119 -6.21 -7.84 -5.88
C LYS A 119 -5.60 -7.11 -4.65
N ASN A 120 -5.56 -5.78 -4.69
CA ASN A 120 -5.00 -4.93 -3.62
C ASN A 120 -6.09 -4.42 -2.68
N ILE A 121 -7.33 -4.88 -2.85
CA ILE A 121 -8.45 -4.65 -1.94
C ILE A 121 -8.81 -5.97 -1.29
N LEU A 122 -8.61 -6.07 0.01
CA LEU A 122 -8.94 -7.25 0.79
C LEU A 122 -10.27 -7.07 1.51
N ILE A 123 -11.08 -8.12 1.48
CA ILE A 123 -12.24 -8.31 2.35
C ILE A 123 -11.76 -9.16 3.53
N ALA A 124 -11.57 -8.52 4.68
CA ALA A 124 -11.16 -9.15 5.93
C ALA A 124 -12.39 -9.22 6.85
N ARG A 125 -13.05 -10.38 6.90
CA ARG A 125 -14.37 -10.55 7.53
C ARG A 125 -15.42 -9.60 6.90
N GLU A 126 -15.72 -8.48 7.55
CA GLU A 126 -16.65 -7.45 7.08
C GLU A 126 -15.95 -6.13 6.71
N ARG A 127 -14.63 -6.05 6.88
CA ARG A 127 -13.84 -4.83 6.61
C ARG A 127 -13.23 -4.88 5.21
N VAL A 128 -13.32 -3.79 4.48
CA VAL A 128 -12.65 -3.58 3.20
C VAL A 128 -11.35 -2.83 3.45
N VAL A 129 -10.23 -3.39 3.03
CA VAL A 129 -8.89 -2.93 3.39
C VAL A 129 -8.00 -2.81 2.15
N TRP A 130 -7.40 -1.66 1.95
CA TRP A 130 -6.40 -1.41 0.92
C TRP A 130 -5.01 -1.85 1.37
N ILE A 131 -4.27 -2.51 0.48
CA ILE A 131 -2.90 -3.00 0.72
C ILE A 131 -2.00 -2.70 -0.47
N ASP A 132 -0.70 -2.94 -0.30
CA ASP A 132 0.32 -2.91 -1.36
C ASP A 132 0.61 -1.51 -1.93
N PHE A 133 1.33 -0.72 -1.14
CA PHE A 133 1.75 0.64 -1.47
C PHE A 133 3.18 0.69 -2.04
N ASP A 134 3.68 -0.41 -2.60
CA ASP A 134 5.09 -0.56 -2.95
C ASP A 134 5.49 0.24 -4.21
N VAL A 135 4.48 0.71 -4.96
CA VAL A 135 4.62 1.63 -6.10
C VAL A 135 3.95 2.99 -5.85
N ALA A 136 3.42 3.20 -4.65
CA ALA A 136 2.71 4.43 -4.29
C ALA A 136 3.63 5.65 -4.37
N VAL A 137 3.02 6.81 -4.61
CA VAL A 137 3.69 8.11 -4.51
C VAL A 137 3.09 8.86 -3.34
N THR A 138 3.95 9.22 -2.39
CA THR A 138 3.59 9.99 -1.20
C THR A 138 4.10 11.41 -1.35
N PHE A 139 3.23 12.37 -1.11
CA PHE A 139 3.54 13.79 -1.15
C PHE A 139 3.78 14.29 0.29
N PRO A 140 4.83 15.08 0.55
CA PRO A 140 5.14 15.59 1.89
C PRO A 140 4.06 16.55 2.42
N ASP A 141 3.42 17.29 1.53
CA ASP A 141 2.40 18.30 1.85
C ASP A 141 1.48 18.53 0.65
N LYS A 142 0.39 19.27 0.89
CA LYS A 142 -0.60 19.57 -0.15
C LYS A 142 -0.06 20.46 -1.27
N GLU A 143 0.94 21.32 -0.99
CA GLU A 143 1.52 22.22 -1.99
C GLU A 143 2.35 21.43 -3.02
N SER A 144 2.94 20.31 -2.61
CA SER A 144 3.67 19.39 -3.47
C SER A 144 2.78 18.53 -4.38
N MET A 145 1.47 18.47 -4.09
CA MET A 145 0.48 17.80 -4.92
C MET A 145 -0.03 18.77 -5.99
N ASP A 146 0.62 18.77 -7.15
CA ASP A 146 0.26 19.64 -8.26
C ASP A 146 -1.04 19.19 -8.96
N LEU A 147 -1.50 19.99 -9.92
CA LEU A 147 -2.71 19.69 -10.70
C LEU A 147 -2.63 18.32 -11.40
N GLN A 148 -1.44 17.91 -11.88
CA GLN A 148 -1.28 16.61 -12.53
C GLN A 148 -1.46 15.47 -11.52
N ALA A 149 -0.99 15.67 -10.29
CA ALA A 149 -1.17 14.73 -9.21
C ALA A 149 -2.64 14.60 -8.80
N GLU A 150 -3.37 15.70 -8.70
CA GLU A 150 -4.82 15.69 -8.42
C GLU A 150 -5.62 15.03 -9.55
N GLU A 151 -5.29 15.33 -10.82
CA GLU A 151 -5.89 14.67 -11.99
C GLU A 151 -5.64 13.16 -11.96
N TYR A 152 -4.47 12.72 -11.50
CA TYR A 152 -4.16 11.30 -11.37
C TYR A 152 -4.97 10.62 -10.25
N CYS A 153 -5.21 11.30 -9.13
CA CYS A 153 -6.12 10.81 -8.09
C CYS A 153 -7.54 10.59 -8.65
N GLN A 154 -8.05 11.53 -9.45
CA GLN A 154 -9.34 11.38 -10.12
C GLN A 154 -9.33 10.22 -11.13
N TYR A 155 -8.22 10.01 -11.83
CA TYR A 155 -8.03 8.86 -12.71
C TYR A 155 -8.08 7.54 -11.95
N GLU A 156 -7.43 7.44 -10.77
CA GLU A 156 -7.47 6.25 -9.93
C GLU A 156 -8.89 5.90 -9.49
N ILE A 157 -9.69 6.90 -9.09
CA ILE A 157 -11.11 6.70 -8.74
C ILE A 157 -11.89 6.16 -9.95
N LYS A 158 -11.76 6.79 -11.12
CA LYS A 158 -12.46 6.34 -12.34
C LYS A 158 -12.05 4.93 -12.77
N LEU A 159 -10.75 4.63 -12.66
CA LEU A 159 -10.23 3.30 -12.96
C LEU A 159 -10.82 2.26 -12.00
N LEU A 160 -10.85 2.55 -10.70
CA LEU A 160 -11.50 1.69 -9.73
C LEU A 160 -12.98 1.49 -10.07
N GLU A 161 -13.73 2.56 -10.28
CA GLU A 161 -15.16 2.54 -10.65
C GLU A 161 -15.43 1.64 -11.87
N SER A 162 -14.55 1.66 -12.89
CA SER A 162 -14.68 0.80 -14.06
C SER A 162 -14.55 -0.70 -13.76
N PHE A 163 -13.84 -1.08 -12.69
CA PHE A 163 -13.85 -2.48 -12.24
C PHE A 163 -15.18 -2.87 -11.63
N GLY A 164 -15.88 -1.95 -10.97
CA GLY A 164 -17.21 -2.22 -10.41
C GLY A 164 -18.27 -2.51 -11.47
N GLU A 165 -18.08 -2.01 -12.70
CA GLU A 165 -18.96 -2.34 -13.83
C GLU A 165 -18.66 -3.72 -14.45
N LEU A 166 -17.48 -4.28 -14.17
CA LEU A 166 -16.94 -5.50 -14.78
C LEU A 166 -16.93 -6.72 -13.84
N LEU A 167 -17.01 -6.49 -12.53
CA LEU A 167 -17.05 -7.51 -11.48
C LEU A 167 -18.49 -7.97 -11.22
#